data_AF-A0A495JXM0-F1
#
_entry.id   AF-A0A495JXM0-F1
#
_cell.length_a   1.000
_cell.length_b   1.000
_cell.length_c   1.000
_cell.angle_alpha   90.00
_cell.angle_beta   90.00
_cell.angle_gamma   90.00
#
_symmetry.space_group_name_H-M   'P 1'
#
loop_
_entity.id
_entity.type
_entity.pdbx_description
1 polymer ?
#
loop_
_entity_poly.entity_id
_entity_poly.type
_entity_poly.pdbx_seq_one_letter_code
_entity_poly.pdbx_strand_id
1 'polypeptide(L)'
;MLTEFGGDNALAAHLHSRGPAQGAAEHLRAFGRFVGSWHIRWIPAATDSPELDGELHFGWVLGGRAIQDVWMVPGAALAPPERGLRAFHGSTIRFYDPSIAAWRSTWMEPINARVRKFIGEIGDGDITLTSTDDEPTLRWRFTDITDNTFTWTGEFSDDGENTWTLEETMLATRVA
;
A
#
# COMPACT_ATOMS: atom_id res chain seq x y z
N MET A 1 36.30 13.36 12.80
CA MET A 1 36.14 11.96 13.25
C MET A 1 34.76 11.53 12.77
N LEU A 2 34.69 10.85 11.62
CA LEU A 2 33.44 10.32 11.09
C LEU A 2 33.15 9.05 11.88
N THR A 3 32.09 9.06 12.69
CA THR A 3 31.57 7.88 13.38
C THR A 3 31.31 6.78 12.36
N GLU A 4 31.66 5.55 12.73
CA GLU A 4 31.54 4.35 11.90
C GLU A 4 30.13 4.23 11.32
N PHE A 5 30.02 4.42 10.00
CA PHE A 5 28.83 4.08 9.24
C PHE A 5 28.85 2.56 9.03
N GLY A 6 28.22 1.78 9.91
CA GLY A 6 28.15 0.35 9.68
C GLY A 6 27.57 -0.47 10.83
N GLY A 7 26.60 -1.29 10.50
CA GLY A 7 26.06 -2.38 11.31
C GLY A 7 25.16 -3.24 10.42
N ASP A 8 25.03 -4.53 10.73
CA ASP A 8 24.08 -5.38 10.02
C ASP A 8 22.68 -4.79 10.14
N ASN A 9 21.95 -4.74 9.02
CA ASN A 9 20.60 -4.19 8.94
C ASN A 9 20.48 -2.68 9.22
N ALA A 10 21.56 -1.90 9.02
CA ALA A 10 21.54 -0.44 9.19
C ALA A 10 20.42 0.25 8.38
N LEU A 11 20.10 -0.26 7.18
CA LEU A 11 19.01 0.27 6.37
C LEU A 11 17.68 0.19 7.13
N ALA A 12 17.29 -0.98 7.63
CA ALA A 12 16.03 -1.11 8.37
C ALA A 12 16.00 -0.20 9.60
N ALA A 13 17.13 -0.05 10.31
CA ALA A 13 17.22 0.81 11.48
C ALA A 13 17.06 2.31 11.15
N HIS A 14 17.55 2.77 10.00
CA HIS A 14 17.44 4.17 9.56
C HIS A 14 16.16 4.44 8.76
N LEU A 15 15.58 3.40 8.17
CA LEU A 15 14.33 3.46 7.43
C LEU A 15 13.17 3.51 8.41
N HIS A 16 13.06 2.56 9.34
CA HIS A 16 11.92 2.46 10.25
C HIS A 16 11.91 3.56 11.32
N SER A 17 10.71 3.89 11.79
CA SER A 17 10.48 4.86 12.85
C SER A 17 9.40 4.33 13.80
N ARG A 18 9.49 4.70 15.08
CA ARG A 18 8.55 4.22 16.11
C ARG A 18 7.16 4.85 16.01
N GLY A 19 7.03 5.96 15.30
CA GLY A 19 5.84 6.77 15.25
C GLY A 19 5.98 7.93 14.27
N PRO A 20 4.94 8.77 14.16
CA PRO A 20 5.01 9.99 13.36
C PRO A 20 6.03 10.97 13.93
N ALA A 21 6.59 11.82 13.07
CA ALA A 21 7.43 12.92 13.49
C ALA A 21 6.67 13.88 14.43
N GLN A 22 7.39 14.58 15.30
CA GLN A 22 6.77 15.59 16.17
C GLN A 22 6.19 16.74 15.34
N GLY A 23 4.97 17.17 15.67
CA GLY A 23 4.29 18.26 14.95
C GLY A 23 3.79 17.87 13.56
N ALA A 24 3.86 16.58 13.22
CA ALA A 24 3.39 16.10 11.93
C ALA A 24 1.85 16.19 11.86
N ALA A 25 1.36 16.65 10.71
CA ALA A 25 -0.03 17.07 10.53
C ALA A 25 -1.04 15.94 10.77
N GLU A 26 -2.29 16.30 11.10
CA GLU A 26 -3.41 15.35 11.25
C GLU A 26 -3.56 14.43 10.05
N HIS A 27 -3.22 14.91 8.85
CA HIS A 27 -3.24 14.15 7.61
C HIS A 27 -2.51 12.81 7.75
N LEU A 28 -1.37 12.76 8.45
CA LEU A 28 -0.60 11.52 8.64
C LEU A 28 -1.35 10.46 9.44
N ARG A 29 -2.38 10.81 10.23
CA ARG A 29 -3.26 9.83 10.87
C ARG A 29 -4.04 8.99 9.85
N ALA A 30 -4.31 9.53 8.65
CA ALA A 30 -5.11 8.86 7.63
C ALA A 30 -4.52 7.49 7.25
N PHE A 31 -3.23 7.44 6.91
CA PHE A 31 -2.52 6.17 6.71
C PHE A 31 -1.88 5.62 7.99
N GLY A 32 -1.60 6.47 8.97
CA GLY A 32 -1.02 6.06 10.26
C GLY A 32 -1.88 5.04 11.02
N ARG A 33 -3.21 5.05 10.83
CA ARG A 33 -4.10 4.06 11.44
C ARG A 33 -3.88 2.63 10.94
N PHE A 34 -3.27 2.46 9.76
CA PHE A 34 -2.98 1.13 9.22
C PHE A 34 -1.68 0.52 9.78
N VAL A 35 -0.84 1.29 10.47
CA VAL A 35 0.43 0.79 11.04
C VAL A 35 0.20 -0.48 11.85
N GLY A 36 0.98 -1.52 11.54
CA GLY A 36 0.80 -2.88 12.05
C GLY A 36 0.75 -3.93 10.95
N SER A 37 0.44 -5.16 11.34
CA SER A 37 0.37 -6.33 10.45
C SER A 37 -1.08 -6.74 10.21
N TRP A 38 -1.35 -7.22 9.00
CA TRP A 38 -2.68 -7.56 8.51
C TRP A 38 -2.62 -8.87 7.74
N HIS A 39 -3.62 -9.69 7.95
CA HIS A 39 -3.99 -10.77 7.06
C HIS A 39 -4.82 -10.21 5.91
N ILE A 40 -4.50 -10.61 4.69
CA ILE A 40 -5.23 -10.22 3.47
C ILE A 40 -5.91 -11.44 2.88
N ARG A 41 -7.19 -11.33 2.57
CA ARG A 41 -7.86 -12.23 1.62
C ARG A 41 -7.98 -11.51 0.29
N TRP A 42 -7.29 -12.01 -0.73
CA TRP A 42 -7.33 -11.50 -2.09
C TRP A 42 -8.42 -12.19 -2.91
N ILE A 43 -9.30 -11.39 -3.50
CA ILE A 43 -10.45 -11.80 -4.28
C ILE A 43 -10.31 -11.16 -5.66
N PRO A 44 -9.82 -11.89 -6.67
CA PRO A 44 -9.75 -11.37 -8.04
C PRO A 44 -11.15 -11.18 -8.62
N ALA A 45 -11.32 -10.17 -9.48
CA ALA A 45 -12.60 -9.96 -10.17
C ALA A 45 -12.88 -11.02 -11.25
N ALA A 46 -11.83 -11.60 -11.83
CA ALA A 46 -11.93 -12.69 -12.78
C ALA A 46 -12.35 -13.99 -12.08
N THR A 47 -13.45 -14.59 -12.53
CA THR A 47 -14.10 -15.74 -11.87
C THR A 47 -13.33 -17.06 -11.98
N ASP A 48 -12.31 -17.11 -12.84
CA ASP A 48 -11.44 -18.27 -13.07
C ASP A 48 -10.17 -18.26 -12.20
N SER A 49 -9.95 -17.18 -11.44
CA SER A 49 -8.79 -17.03 -10.57
C SER A 49 -9.18 -17.37 -9.12
N PRO A 50 -8.39 -18.20 -8.41
CA PRO A 50 -8.69 -18.57 -7.03
C PRO A 50 -8.47 -17.38 -6.08
N GLU A 51 -9.22 -17.37 -4.97
CA GLU A 51 -8.90 -16.51 -3.83
C GLU A 51 -7.60 -16.98 -3.16
N LEU A 52 -6.80 -16.04 -2.67
CA LEU A 52 -5.55 -16.33 -1.97
C LEU A 52 -5.45 -15.54 -0.66
N ASP A 53 -4.75 -16.12 0.31
CA ASP A 53 -4.35 -15.41 1.51
C ASP A 53 -2.99 -14.72 1.33
N GLY A 54 -2.82 -13.59 1.99
CA GLY A 54 -1.65 -12.73 1.91
C GLY A 54 -1.35 -12.00 3.21
N GLU A 55 -0.26 -11.26 3.18
CA GLU A 55 0.25 -10.49 4.30
C GLU A 55 0.45 -9.03 3.89
N LEU A 56 0.13 -8.13 4.82
CA LEU A 56 0.33 -6.70 4.64
C LEU A 56 0.87 -6.08 5.92
N HIS A 57 1.94 -5.32 5.79
CA HIS A 57 2.56 -4.63 6.92
C HIS A 57 2.71 -3.15 6.61
N PHE A 58 2.26 -2.30 7.52
CA PHE A 58 2.48 -0.86 7.48
C PHE A 58 3.43 -0.43 8.58
N GLY A 59 4.31 0.52 8.26
CA GLY A 59 5.24 1.11 9.22
C GLY A 59 5.49 2.59 8.96
N TRP A 60 5.78 3.32 10.04
CA TRP A 60 6.38 4.65 9.92
C TRP A 60 7.82 4.52 9.43
N VAL A 61 8.19 5.35 8.47
CA VAL A 61 9.54 5.38 7.92
C VAL A 61 10.07 6.80 7.74
N LEU A 62 11.36 6.93 7.43
CA LEU A 62 12.05 8.18 7.09
C LEU A 62 11.92 9.25 8.19
N GLY A 63 12.13 8.82 9.44
CA GLY A 63 12.02 9.65 10.63
C GLY A 63 10.57 9.99 10.99
N GLY A 64 9.61 9.12 10.65
CA GLY A 64 8.19 9.30 10.94
C GLY A 64 7.47 10.29 10.02
N ARG A 65 8.05 10.59 8.85
CA ARG A 65 7.50 11.55 7.87
C ARG A 65 6.78 10.88 6.71
N ALA A 66 6.95 9.58 6.57
CA ALA A 66 6.30 8.78 5.55
C ALA A 66 5.75 7.48 6.17
N ILE A 67 4.79 6.89 5.47
CA ILE A 67 4.33 5.54 5.71
C ILE A 67 4.87 4.67 4.58
N GLN A 68 5.38 3.50 4.94
CA GLN A 68 5.65 2.44 3.98
C GLN A 68 4.70 1.28 4.27
N ASP A 69 4.22 0.63 3.22
CA ASP A 69 3.67 -0.70 3.33
C ASP A 69 4.40 -1.71 2.47
N VAL A 70 4.25 -2.98 2.83
CA VAL A 70 4.71 -4.13 2.05
C VAL A 70 3.55 -5.10 1.95
N TRP A 71 3.20 -5.46 0.73
CA TRP A 71 2.16 -6.44 0.43
C TRP A 71 2.77 -7.69 -0.17
N MET A 72 2.29 -8.86 0.25
CA MET A 72 2.73 -10.17 -0.21
C MET A 72 1.50 -11.05 -0.48
N VAL A 73 1.29 -11.43 -1.73
CA VAL A 73 0.26 -12.40 -2.14
C VAL A 73 0.88 -13.41 -3.11
N PRO A 74 0.82 -14.73 -2.82
CA PRO A 74 0.42 -15.30 -1.53
C PRO A 74 1.40 -14.90 -0.41
N GLY A 75 0.97 -15.01 0.85
CA GLY A 75 1.78 -14.67 2.03
C GLY A 75 3.12 -15.43 2.08
N ALA A 76 4.11 -14.90 2.80
CA ALA A 76 5.48 -15.43 2.83
C ALA A 76 5.56 -16.86 3.42
N ALA A 77 4.59 -17.22 4.28
CA ALA A 77 4.46 -18.56 4.85
C ALA A 77 3.81 -19.58 3.88
N LEU A 78 3.28 -19.14 2.75
CA LEU A 78 2.62 -19.99 1.76
C LEU A 78 3.61 -20.40 0.65
N ALA A 79 3.42 -21.60 0.09
CA ALA A 79 4.24 -22.06 -1.02
C ALA A 79 4.11 -21.09 -2.21
N PRO A 80 5.19 -20.89 -3.02
CA PRO A 80 5.10 -20.10 -4.24
C PRO A 80 3.95 -20.65 -5.08
N PRO A 81 3.08 -19.79 -5.61
CA PRO A 81 1.90 -20.29 -6.30
C PRO A 81 2.32 -21.01 -7.58
N GLU A 82 1.45 -21.91 -8.07
CA GLU A 82 1.67 -22.57 -9.35
C GLU A 82 1.87 -21.55 -10.47
N ARG A 83 2.60 -21.94 -11.54
CA ARG A 83 2.86 -21.05 -12.68
C ARG A 83 1.54 -20.50 -13.23
N GLY A 84 1.37 -19.17 -13.19
CA GLY A 84 0.22 -18.47 -13.78
C GLY A 84 -0.61 -17.64 -12.81
N LEU A 85 -0.48 -17.85 -11.49
CA LEU A 85 -1.08 -16.96 -10.50
C LEU A 85 -0.31 -15.64 -10.42
N ARG A 86 -1.03 -14.52 -10.34
CA ARG A 86 -0.47 -13.16 -10.17
C ARG A 86 0.07 -12.98 -8.76
N ALA A 87 1.19 -13.63 -8.46
CA ALA A 87 1.94 -13.32 -7.26
C ALA A 87 2.44 -11.87 -7.34
N PHE A 88 2.40 -11.18 -6.21
CA PHE A 88 3.07 -9.90 -6.07
C PHE A 88 3.72 -9.78 -4.70
N HIS A 89 4.89 -9.15 -4.69
CA HIS A 89 5.58 -8.75 -3.49
C HIS A 89 6.11 -7.35 -3.76
N GLY A 90 5.39 -6.36 -3.25
CA GLY A 90 5.68 -4.97 -3.55
C GLY A 90 5.50 -4.08 -2.34
N SER A 91 5.94 -2.84 -2.50
CA SER A 91 5.92 -1.86 -1.43
C SER A 91 5.44 -0.51 -1.95
N THR A 92 4.63 0.16 -1.14
CA THR A 92 4.33 1.58 -1.34
C THR A 92 5.07 2.42 -0.33
N ILE A 93 5.73 3.48 -0.77
CA ILE A 93 6.12 4.60 0.12
C ILE A 93 5.22 5.79 -0.19
N ARG A 94 4.66 6.39 0.86
CA ARG A 94 3.77 7.54 0.75
C ARG A 94 4.00 8.59 1.83
N PHE A 95 3.78 9.85 1.45
CA PHE A 95 3.86 10.99 2.36
C PHE A 95 2.91 12.09 1.90
N TYR A 96 2.46 12.91 2.85
CA TYR A 96 1.63 14.07 2.55
C TYR A 96 2.50 15.21 2.01
N ASP A 97 2.10 15.79 0.89
CA ASP A 97 2.73 16.95 0.27
C ASP A 97 1.81 18.18 0.41
N PRO A 98 2.12 19.12 1.31
CA PRO A 98 1.30 20.32 1.53
C PRO A 98 1.15 21.21 0.29
N SER A 99 2.08 21.14 -0.67
CA SER A 99 2.02 21.99 -1.87
C SER A 99 0.88 21.62 -2.82
N ILE A 100 0.42 20.37 -2.75
CA ILE A 100 -0.72 19.86 -3.53
C ILE A 100 -1.90 19.47 -2.65
N ALA A 101 -1.80 19.70 -1.33
CA ALA A 101 -2.78 19.30 -0.33
C ALA A 101 -3.24 17.83 -0.44
N ALA A 102 -2.32 16.94 -0.83
CA ALA A 102 -2.62 15.54 -1.13
C ALA A 102 -1.43 14.64 -0.78
N TRP A 103 -1.66 13.34 -0.78
CA TRP A 103 -0.62 12.33 -0.60
C TRP A 103 0.08 12.03 -1.90
N ARG A 104 1.41 11.99 -1.89
CA ARG A 104 2.20 11.31 -2.92
C ARG A 104 2.38 9.87 -2.49
N SER A 105 2.15 8.94 -3.40
CA SER A 105 2.24 7.51 -3.13
C SER A 105 2.85 6.80 -4.33
N THR A 106 3.87 5.98 -4.14
CA THR A 106 4.50 5.23 -5.24
C THR A 106 4.62 3.77 -4.90
N TRP A 107 3.99 2.94 -5.71
CA TRP A 107 4.06 1.49 -5.69
C TRP A 107 5.26 1.00 -6.49
N MET A 108 6.00 0.05 -5.93
CA MET A 108 7.10 -0.65 -6.58
C MET A 108 6.95 -2.15 -6.37
N GLU A 109 6.88 -2.92 -7.45
CA GLU A 109 6.61 -4.35 -7.43
C GLU A 109 7.50 -5.07 -8.44
N PRO A 110 8.59 -5.73 -8.00
CA PRO A 110 9.58 -6.31 -8.90
C PRO A 110 9.15 -7.60 -9.61
N ILE A 111 8.18 -8.37 -9.10
CA ILE A 111 7.80 -9.66 -9.70
C ILE A 111 7.22 -9.44 -11.10
N ASN A 112 6.38 -8.42 -11.26
CA ASN A 112 5.77 -8.05 -12.53
C ASN A 112 6.36 -6.76 -13.14
N ALA A 113 7.51 -6.30 -12.61
CA ALA A 113 8.20 -5.08 -13.04
C ALA A 113 7.28 -3.83 -13.07
N ARG A 114 6.35 -3.72 -12.12
CA ARG A 114 5.35 -2.67 -12.07
C ARG A 114 5.78 -1.55 -11.13
N VAL A 115 5.75 -0.32 -11.64
CA VAL A 115 5.90 0.91 -10.84
C VAL A 115 4.73 1.81 -11.17
N ARG A 116 4.04 2.34 -10.15
CA ARG A 116 2.92 3.27 -10.35
C ARG A 116 2.96 4.39 -9.33
N LYS A 117 2.82 5.63 -9.82
CA LYS A 117 2.69 6.83 -8.98
C LYS A 117 1.21 7.17 -8.83
N PHE A 118 0.82 7.55 -7.62
CA PHE A 118 -0.54 7.92 -7.27
C PHE A 118 -0.56 9.26 -6.52
N ILE A 119 -1.64 10.00 -6.72
CA ILE A 119 -2.07 11.09 -5.85
C ILE A 119 -3.20 10.59 -4.97
N GLY A 120 -3.07 10.80 -3.66
CA GLY A 120 -3.98 10.31 -2.65
C GLY A 120 -4.80 11.40 -1.98
N GLU A 121 -6.11 11.22 -1.97
CA GLU A 121 -7.08 12.12 -1.40
C GLU A 121 -7.82 11.43 -0.26
N ILE A 122 -8.03 12.16 0.83
CA ILE A 122 -8.74 11.67 2.02
C ILE A 122 -10.17 12.18 1.96
N GLY A 123 -11.13 11.28 1.80
CA GLY A 123 -12.55 11.58 1.84
C GLY A 123 -13.12 11.49 3.25
N ASP A 124 -14.45 11.46 3.32
CA ASP A 124 -15.16 11.19 4.58
C ASP A 124 -15.18 9.67 4.84
N GLY A 125 -14.22 9.19 5.63
CA GLY A 125 -14.10 7.78 6.01
C GLY A 125 -13.32 6.88 5.03
N ASP A 126 -13.14 7.32 3.79
CA ASP A 126 -12.45 6.58 2.73
C ASP A 126 -11.16 7.28 2.27
N ILE A 127 -10.29 6.51 1.59
CA ILE A 127 -9.08 7.04 0.95
C ILE A 127 -9.05 6.58 -0.51
N THR A 128 -8.81 7.53 -1.43
CA THR A 128 -8.68 7.24 -2.86
C THR A 128 -7.27 7.60 -3.32
N LEU A 129 -6.64 6.71 -4.08
CA LEU A 129 -5.35 6.92 -4.74
C LEU A 129 -5.58 6.81 -6.25
N THR A 130 -5.27 7.84 -7.02
CA THR A 130 -5.44 7.85 -8.48
C THR A 130 -4.09 7.97 -9.19
N SER A 131 -3.87 7.16 -10.21
CA SER A 131 -2.66 7.14 -11.04
C SER A 131 -3.00 7.37 -12.50
N THR A 132 -2.70 8.58 -12.99
CA THR A 132 -2.97 9.05 -14.37
C THR A 132 -1.70 9.25 -15.19
N ASP A 133 -0.54 8.93 -14.62
CA ASP A 133 0.76 9.12 -15.28
C ASP A 133 1.01 8.09 -16.41
N ASP A 134 0.33 6.95 -16.37
CA ASP A 134 0.44 5.84 -17.32
C ASP A 134 -0.93 5.18 -17.55
N GLU A 135 -1.13 4.58 -18.72
CA GLU A 135 -2.33 3.81 -19.04
C GLU A 135 -2.21 2.32 -18.64
N PRO A 136 -3.32 1.67 -18.26
CA PRO A 136 -4.60 2.30 -17.97
C PRO A 136 -4.49 3.17 -16.73
N THR A 137 -5.35 4.19 -16.64
CA THR A 137 -5.51 4.96 -15.42
C THR A 137 -5.96 4.02 -14.31
N LEU A 138 -5.37 4.14 -13.12
CA LEU A 138 -5.71 3.29 -11.98
C LEU A 138 -6.33 4.10 -10.85
N ARG A 139 -7.25 3.46 -10.13
CA ARG A 139 -7.77 3.95 -8.87
C ARG A 139 -7.71 2.85 -7.84
N TRP A 140 -7.08 3.15 -6.72
CA TRP A 140 -7.09 2.30 -5.55
C TRP A 140 -7.87 2.97 -4.44
N ARG A 141 -8.69 2.20 -3.73
CA ARG A 141 -9.52 2.72 -2.65
C ARG A 141 -9.33 1.92 -1.39
N PHE A 142 -9.31 2.60 -0.26
CA PHE A 142 -9.45 2.02 1.07
C PHE A 142 -10.82 2.46 1.60
N THR A 143 -11.69 1.51 1.88
CA THR A 143 -13.06 1.74 2.36
C THR A 143 -13.36 0.89 3.59
N ASP A 144 -14.51 1.15 4.22
CA ASP A 144 -14.98 0.39 5.40
C ASP A 144 -13.94 0.33 6.53
N ILE A 145 -13.21 1.42 6.71
CA ILE A 145 -12.01 1.45 7.54
C ILE A 145 -12.37 1.51 9.03
N THR A 146 -12.16 0.39 9.72
CA THR A 146 -12.23 0.28 11.18
C THR A 146 -10.83 0.19 11.79
N ASP A 147 -10.74 -0.02 13.10
CA ASP A 147 -9.45 -0.26 13.75
C ASP A 147 -8.84 -1.62 13.36
N ASN A 148 -9.68 -2.59 12.99
CA ASN A 148 -9.27 -3.98 12.80
C ASN A 148 -9.56 -4.54 11.40
N THR A 149 -10.26 -3.79 10.55
CA THR A 149 -10.61 -4.21 9.19
C THR A 149 -10.60 -3.04 8.23
N PHE A 150 -10.35 -3.32 6.97
CA PHE A 150 -10.68 -2.43 5.86
C PHE A 150 -10.82 -3.24 4.56
N THR A 151 -11.48 -2.65 3.58
CA THR A 151 -11.53 -3.17 2.21
C THR A 151 -10.59 -2.34 1.36
N TRP A 152 -9.78 -3.01 0.54
CA TRP A 152 -9.02 -2.37 -0.51
C TRP A 152 -9.52 -2.84 -1.87
N THR A 153 -9.67 -1.93 -2.83
CA THR A 153 -10.02 -2.28 -4.21
C THR A 153 -9.02 -1.69 -5.19
N GLY A 154 -8.71 -2.48 -6.21
CA GLY A 154 -7.96 -2.08 -7.39
C GLY A 154 -8.89 -1.95 -8.59
N GLU A 155 -8.96 -0.77 -9.18
CA GLU A 155 -9.78 -0.48 -10.36
C GLU A 155 -8.91 0.13 -11.46
N PHE A 156 -9.30 -0.07 -12.71
CA PHE A 156 -8.69 0.59 -13.86
C PHE A 156 -9.75 1.24 -14.76
N SER A 157 -9.30 2.22 -15.54
CA SER A 157 -10.08 2.92 -16.55
C SER A 157 -9.25 3.02 -17.84
N ASP A 158 -9.83 2.59 -18.96
CA ASP A 158 -9.26 2.73 -20.31
C ASP A 158 -9.84 3.93 -21.08
N ASP A 159 -10.74 4.70 -20.46
CA ASP A 159 -11.52 5.75 -21.11
C ASP A 159 -11.40 7.11 -20.42
N GLY A 160 -10.28 7.36 -19.73
CA GLY A 160 -10.00 8.64 -19.08
C GLY A 160 -10.89 8.91 -17.88
N GLU A 161 -11.01 7.92 -16.99
CA GLU A 161 -11.75 7.95 -15.72
C GLU A 161 -13.29 8.02 -15.85
N ASN A 162 -13.83 7.87 -17.06
CA ASN A 162 -15.28 7.89 -17.30
C ASN A 162 -15.96 6.62 -16.78
N THR A 163 -15.33 5.46 -16.96
CA THR A 163 -15.78 4.19 -16.41
C THR A 163 -14.64 3.49 -15.68
N TRP A 164 -15.00 2.74 -14.64
CA TRP A 164 -14.05 2.02 -13.78
C TRP A 164 -14.40 0.54 -13.76
N THR A 165 -13.42 -0.29 -14.09
CA THR A 165 -13.52 -1.74 -14.03
C THR A 165 -12.76 -2.24 -12.80
N LEU A 166 -13.44 -3.02 -11.96
CA LEU A 166 -12.82 -3.67 -10.81
C LEU A 166 -11.87 -4.77 -11.29
N GLU A 167 -10.62 -4.72 -10.85
CA GLU A 167 -9.61 -5.77 -11.09
C GLU A 167 -9.55 -6.74 -9.90
N GLU A 168 -9.59 -6.21 -8.68
CA GLU A 168 -9.37 -6.99 -7.46
C GLU A 168 -9.94 -6.32 -6.21
N THR A 169 -10.33 -7.16 -5.25
CA THR A 169 -10.71 -6.76 -3.90
C THR A 169 -9.81 -7.47 -2.89
N MET A 170 -9.39 -6.77 -1.85
CA MET A 170 -8.60 -7.31 -0.75
C MET A 170 -9.30 -6.98 0.57
N LEU A 171 -9.66 -8.01 1.33
CA LEU A 171 -10.24 -7.86 2.66
C LEU A 171 -9.13 -7.99 3.68
N ALA A 172 -8.84 -6.91 4.40
CA ALA A 172 -7.79 -6.87 5.41
C ALA A 172 -8.37 -7.07 6.80
N THR A 173 -7.72 -7.93 7.60
CA THR A 173 -8.01 -8.12 9.04
C THR A 173 -6.72 -7.99 9.83
N ARG A 174 -6.72 -7.16 10.87
CA ARG A 174 -5.54 -6.92 11.68
C ARG A 174 -5.11 -8.19 12.42
N VAL A 175 -3.81 -8.47 12.42
CA VAL A 175 -3.22 -9.54 13.23
C VAL A 175 -2.97 -8.99 14.64
N ALA A 176 -3.39 -9.77 15.65
CA ALA A 176 -3.27 -9.42 17.07
C ALA A 176 -1.81 -9.38 17.56
#